data_AF-A0A543JN09-F1
#
_entry.id   AF-A0A543JN09-F1
#
_cell.length_a   1.000
_cell.length_b   1.000
_cell.length_c   1.000
_cell.angle_alpha   90.00
_cell.angle_beta   90.00
_cell.angle_gamma   90.00
#
_symmetry.space_group_name_H-M   'P 1'
#
loop_
_entity.id
_entity.type
_entity.pdbx_description
1 polymer ?
#
loop_
_entity_poly.entity_id
_entity_poly.type
_entity_poly.pdbx_seq_one_letter_code
_entity_poly.pdbx_strand_id
1 'polypeptide(L)'
;MSSVGLLLLCGIFLGVVPAHAAEDAVTLDATVDGTPVGEDELLLDPARSSLITVTVHNGTNTVRHIKTIRLSGTALALTFFSYDTTVPFDVPAKQSVTRGFVLDLGQLGGQATGLLPTELEVLDTNRELVASIGVTGDVRGSMWSVYGVFGLAVFGLTALAWTGALVALARRRLPANRWQRAMRFLPAGVGTGLVAVISLSVLRIMPPSPAAEIPFILGAAAAAFALGYLTPHPDVDDFPLDPESTQRITRPLPGGVA
;
A
#
# COMPACT_ATOMS: atom_id res chain seq x y z
N MET A 1 9.60 0.85 -50.96
CA MET A 1 10.20 1.96 -50.19
C MET A 1 9.07 2.89 -49.77
N SER A 2 9.03 3.19 -48.47
CA SER A 2 8.25 4.22 -47.76
C SER A 2 6.72 4.17 -47.82
N SER A 3 6.10 3.72 -46.72
CA SER A 3 4.95 4.36 -46.07
C SER A 3 4.60 3.63 -44.77
N VAL A 4 5.39 3.84 -43.72
CA VAL A 4 4.99 3.51 -42.33
C VAL A 4 5.61 4.58 -41.44
N GLY A 5 4.77 5.32 -40.71
CA GLY A 5 5.22 6.16 -39.60
C GLY A 5 4.80 7.61 -39.70
N LEU A 6 3.54 7.90 -39.39
CA LEU A 6 3.16 9.13 -38.66
C LEU A 6 1.68 9.07 -38.20
N LEU A 7 1.34 8.14 -37.31
CA LEU A 7 0.05 8.15 -36.60
C LEU A 7 0.27 7.72 -35.15
N LEU A 8 0.86 8.61 -34.35
CA LEU A 8 0.87 8.51 -32.89
C LEU A 8 1.22 9.87 -32.27
N LEU A 9 0.33 10.84 -32.46
CA LEU A 9 0.42 12.15 -31.81
C LEU A 9 -0.99 12.68 -31.55
N CYS A 10 -1.75 11.99 -30.71
CA CYS A 10 -3.04 12.46 -30.23
C CYS A 10 -3.30 11.81 -28.86
N GLY A 11 -3.20 12.60 -27.78
CA GLY A 11 -3.50 12.10 -26.43
C GLY A 11 -2.78 12.79 -25.26
N ILE A 12 -2.33 14.03 -25.40
CA ILE A 12 -1.93 14.87 -24.25
C ILE A 12 -2.81 16.12 -24.27
N PHE A 13 -4.06 15.96 -23.87
CA PHE A 13 -4.86 17.08 -23.37
C PHE A 13 -4.89 16.98 -21.85
N LEU A 14 -4.00 17.74 -21.24
CA LEU A 14 -4.05 18.13 -19.84
C LEU A 14 -5.42 18.74 -19.56
N GLY A 15 -6.29 17.98 -18.89
CA GLY A 15 -7.47 18.50 -18.24
C GLY A 15 -7.03 19.39 -17.08
N VAL A 16 -6.86 20.69 -17.35
CA VAL A 16 -6.86 21.71 -16.30
C VAL A 16 -8.29 21.79 -15.80
N VAL A 17 -8.57 21.10 -14.69
CA VAL A 17 -9.82 21.26 -13.96
C VAL A 17 -9.82 22.70 -13.42
N PRO A 18 -10.83 23.53 -13.69
CA PRO A 18 -10.92 24.84 -13.07
C PRO A 18 -11.05 24.64 -11.56
N ALA A 19 -10.12 25.21 -10.79
CA ALA A 19 -10.25 25.30 -9.34
C ALA A 19 -11.47 26.15 -9.02
N HIS A 20 -12.60 25.51 -8.71
CA HIS A 20 -13.71 26.20 -8.05
C HIS A 20 -13.21 26.59 -6.65
N ALA A 21 -13.13 27.88 -6.39
CA ALA A 21 -12.96 28.40 -5.04
C ALA A 21 -14.13 27.87 -4.20
N ALA A 22 -13.82 27.06 -3.20
CA ALA A 22 -14.78 26.44 -2.31
C ALA A 22 -15.35 27.48 -1.32
N GLU A 23 -16.06 28.49 -1.82
CA GLU A 23 -16.62 29.58 -0.99
C GLU A 23 -17.74 29.09 -0.04
N ASP A 24 -18.29 27.90 -0.30
CA ASP A 24 -19.35 27.27 0.49
C ASP A 24 -18.94 25.87 1.01
N ALA A 25 -17.66 25.64 1.32
CA ALA A 25 -17.21 24.39 1.95
C ALA A 25 -17.05 24.54 3.48
N VAL A 26 -17.16 23.42 4.18
CA VAL A 26 -16.72 23.33 5.58
C VAL A 26 -15.25 22.96 5.58
N THR A 27 -14.41 23.77 6.22
CA THR A 27 -12.98 23.49 6.36
C THR A 27 -12.63 23.18 7.81
N LEU A 28 -11.52 22.48 7.98
CA LEU A 28 -11.08 21.93 9.25
C LEU A 28 -9.63 22.34 9.50
N ASP A 29 -9.40 23.00 10.62
CA ASP A 29 -8.08 23.26 11.17
C ASP A 29 -7.96 22.54 12.50
N ALA A 30 -6.79 21.97 12.78
CA ALA A 30 -6.55 21.28 14.04
C ALA A 30 -5.16 21.55 14.57
N THR A 31 -5.04 21.54 15.89
CA THR A 31 -3.76 21.52 16.59
C THR A 31 -3.73 20.35 17.56
N VAL A 32 -2.55 19.75 17.72
CA VAL A 32 -2.32 18.71 18.73
C VAL A 32 -1.17 19.17 19.61
N ASP A 33 -1.45 19.28 20.92
CA ASP A 33 -0.52 19.80 21.92
C ASP A 33 0.04 21.20 21.55
N GLY A 34 -0.75 21.98 20.80
CA GLY A 34 -0.39 23.33 20.33
C GLY A 34 0.29 23.39 18.96
N THR A 35 0.67 22.25 18.38
CA THR A 35 1.28 22.18 17.03
C THR A 35 0.19 22.06 15.97
N PRO A 36 0.20 22.89 14.90
CA PRO A 36 -0.77 22.78 13.82
C PRO A 36 -0.62 21.47 13.04
N VAL A 37 -1.76 20.85 12.73
CA VAL A 37 -1.84 19.63 11.91
C VAL A 37 -1.70 20.01 10.44
N GLY A 38 -0.72 19.42 9.74
CA GLY A 38 -0.55 19.57 8.29
C GLY A 38 0.81 20.12 7.84
N GLU A 39 1.57 20.76 8.74
CA GLU A 39 2.93 21.24 8.43
C GLU A 39 4.01 20.17 8.73
N ASP A 40 3.89 19.51 9.88
CA ASP A 40 4.86 18.55 10.40
C ASP A 40 4.23 17.18 10.72
N GLU A 41 5.09 16.21 11.04
CA GLU A 41 4.65 14.92 11.57
C GLU A 41 3.95 15.08 12.92
N LEU A 42 2.78 14.44 13.04
CA LEU A 42 2.00 14.44 14.26
C LEU A 42 2.51 13.36 15.23
N LEU A 43 3.17 13.78 16.30
CA LEU A 43 3.65 12.84 17.32
C LEU A 43 2.48 12.24 18.12
N LEU A 44 2.34 10.92 18.05
CA LEU A 44 1.34 10.15 18.79
C LEU A 44 2.04 9.19 19.76
N ASP A 45 2.05 9.56 21.04
CA ASP A 45 2.74 8.83 22.10
C ASP A 45 1.74 8.11 23.01
N PRO A 46 1.72 6.75 23.06
CA PRO A 46 0.77 6.01 23.89
C PRO A 46 1.00 6.18 25.40
N ALA A 47 2.16 6.68 25.82
CA ALA A 47 2.45 6.96 27.24
C ALA A 47 1.88 8.29 27.72
N ARG A 48 1.35 9.12 26.82
CA ARG A 48 0.85 10.46 27.12
C ARG A 48 -0.55 10.64 26.55
N SER A 49 -1.35 11.46 27.21
CA SER A 49 -2.58 11.97 26.61
C SER A 49 -2.24 13.20 25.78
N SER A 50 -2.90 13.37 24.63
CA SER A 50 -2.70 14.52 23.75
C SER A 50 -3.94 15.42 23.76
N LEU A 51 -3.73 16.73 23.84
CA LEU A 51 -4.79 17.72 23.73
C LEU A 51 -5.01 18.03 22.25
N ILE A 52 -6.14 17.59 21.72
CA ILE A 52 -6.55 17.88 20.35
C ILE A 52 -7.50 19.07 20.37
N THR A 53 -7.13 20.13 19.67
CA THR A 53 -7.98 21.31 19.46
C THR A 53 -8.39 21.37 17.99
N VAL A 54 -9.68 21.39 17.74
CA VAL A 54 -10.25 21.39 16.40
C VAL A 54 -11.04 22.67 16.21
N THR A 55 -10.74 23.39 15.13
CA THR A 55 -11.50 24.55 14.67
C THR A 55 -12.21 24.18 13.38
N VAL A 56 -13.53 24.20 13.43
CA VAL A 56 -14.36 23.93 12.25
C VAL A 56 -14.89 25.25 11.73
N HIS A 57 -14.60 25.51 10.46
CA HIS A 57 -15.02 26.70 9.73
C HIS A 57 -16.20 26.33 8.84
N ASN A 58 -17.39 26.81 9.18
CA ASN A 58 -18.58 26.54 8.39
C ASN A 58 -18.77 27.62 7.33
N GLY A 59 -18.28 27.38 6.12
CA GLY A 59 -18.52 28.24 4.97
C GLY A 59 -19.95 28.17 4.42
N THR A 60 -20.85 27.32 4.92
CA THR A 60 -22.21 27.17 4.35
C THR A 60 -23.22 28.17 4.96
N ASN A 61 -24.41 28.24 4.35
CA ASN A 61 -25.54 29.07 4.81
C ASN A 61 -26.46 28.35 5.82
N THR A 62 -26.08 27.16 6.27
CA THR A 62 -26.88 26.32 7.18
C THR A 62 -26.06 25.99 8.42
N VAL A 63 -26.75 25.76 9.54
CA VAL A 63 -26.08 25.25 10.74
C VAL A 63 -25.58 23.84 10.47
N ARG A 64 -24.34 23.54 10.87
CA ARG A 64 -23.76 22.20 10.83
C ARG A 64 -23.72 21.62 12.23
N HIS A 65 -24.33 20.46 12.39
CA HIS A 65 -24.38 19.75 13.66
C HIS A 65 -23.23 18.76 13.69
N ILE A 66 -22.27 18.96 14.58
CA ILE A 66 -21.14 18.06 14.74
C ILE A 66 -21.40 17.19 15.95
N LYS A 67 -21.10 15.90 15.83
CA LYS A 67 -21.29 14.93 16.92
C LYS A 67 -20.00 14.23 17.30
N THR A 68 -19.23 13.80 16.31
CA THR A 68 -18.07 12.94 16.54
C THR A 68 -16.86 13.49 15.80
N ILE A 69 -15.71 13.45 16.47
CA ILE A 69 -14.41 13.68 15.87
C ILE A 69 -13.69 12.34 15.88
N ARG A 70 -13.21 11.90 14.71
CA ARG A 70 -12.50 10.64 14.54
C ARG A 70 -11.05 10.90 14.19
N LEU A 71 -10.15 10.28 14.94
CA LEU A 71 -8.74 10.16 14.58
C LEU A 71 -8.47 8.73 14.15
N SER A 72 -8.05 8.51 12.91
CA SER A 72 -7.75 7.16 12.41
C SER A 72 -6.40 7.10 11.74
N GLY A 73 -5.73 5.96 11.85
CA GLY A 73 -4.46 5.69 11.18
C GLY A 73 -4.56 4.50 10.28
N THR A 74 -4.08 4.66 9.05
CA THR A 74 -4.17 3.63 8.01
C THR A 74 -2.78 3.29 7.46
N ALA A 75 -2.63 2.05 7.00
CA ALA A 75 -1.51 1.65 6.15
C ALA A 75 -1.98 0.54 5.21
N LEU A 76 -1.53 0.54 3.95
CA LEU A 76 -1.93 -0.48 2.97
C LEU A 76 -3.46 -0.65 2.85
N ALA A 77 -4.20 0.46 2.89
CA ALA A 77 -5.68 0.51 2.89
C ALA A 77 -6.38 -0.21 4.07
N LEU A 78 -5.65 -0.51 5.15
CA LEU A 78 -6.19 -1.08 6.37
C LEU A 78 -6.11 -0.07 7.50
N THR A 79 -7.20 0.05 8.29
CA THR A 79 -7.24 0.88 9.49
C THR A 79 -6.64 0.11 10.66
N PHE A 80 -5.58 0.63 11.27
CA PHE A 80 -4.91 0.01 12.42
C PHE A 80 -5.42 0.55 13.76
N PHE A 81 -5.82 1.81 13.78
CA PHE A 81 -6.46 2.43 14.95
C PHE A 81 -7.53 3.43 14.51
N SER A 82 -8.55 3.59 15.34
CA SER A 82 -9.59 4.60 15.18
C SER A 82 -10.10 5.00 16.56
N TYR A 83 -10.02 6.30 16.86
CA TYR A 83 -10.51 6.88 18.09
C TYR A 83 -11.67 7.82 17.78
N ASP A 84 -12.85 7.45 18.25
CA ASP A 84 -14.07 8.24 18.08
C ASP A 84 -14.35 8.99 19.38
N THR A 85 -14.22 10.32 19.35
CA THR A 85 -14.58 11.18 20.48
C THR A 85 -15.90 11.87 20.20
N THR A 86 -16.88 11.68 21.08
CA THR A 86 -18.18 12.35 20.94
C THR A 86 -18.12 13.73 21.62
N VAL A 87 -18.05 14.77 20.80
CA VAL A 87 -18.05 16.18 21.24
C VAL A 87 -19.15 16.87 20.45
N PRO A 88 -20.39 16.92 20.96
CA PRO A 88 -21.49 17.53 20.22
C PRO A 88 -21.40 19.05 20.29
N PHE A 89 -21.41 19.71 19.13
CA PHE A 89 -21.51 21.16 19.03
C PHE A 89 -22.06 21.59 17.67
N ASP A 90 -22.69 22.75 17.65
CA ASP A 90 -23.21 23.34 16.44
C ASP A 90 -22.25 24.41 15.92
N VAL A 91 -22.04 24.43 14.61
CA VAL A 91 -21.30 25.48 13.92
C VAL A 91 -22.29 26.30 13.11
N PRO A 92 -22.63 27.52 13.55
CA PRO A 92 -23.56 28.38 12.84
C PRO A 92 -23.08 28.69 11.42
N ALA A 93 -24.00 29.08 10.55
CA ALA A 93 -23.71 29.48 9.18
C ALA A 93 -22.66 30.61 9.15
N LYS A 94 -21.68 30.51 8.26
CA LYS A 94 -20.59 31.49 8.06
C LYS A 94 -19.79 31.80 9.35
N GLN A 95 -19.80 30.89 10.32
CA GLN A 95 -19.05 31.02 11.57
C GLN A 95 -18.05 29.89 11.77
N SER A 96 -17.17 30.07 12.75
CA SER A 96 -16.14 29.09 13.12
C SER A 96 -16.25 28.78 14.60
N VAL A 97 -16.09 27.51 14.96
CA VAL A 97 -16.16 27.06 16.35
C VAL A 97 -14.97 26.18 16.66
N THR A 98 -14.28 26.51 17.76
CA THR A 98 -13.14 25.75 18.28
C THR A 98 -13.57 24.90 19.47
N ARG A 99 -13.10 23.64 19.49
CA ARG A 99 -13.30 22.70 20.60
C ARG A 99 -12.00 21.95 20.88
N GLY A 100 -11.61 21.94 22.15
CA GLY A 100 -10.48 21.15 22.65
C GLY A 100 -10.98 19.94 23.42
N PHE A 101 -10.32 18.79 23.23
CA PHE A 101 -10.56 17.59 24.01
C PHE A 101 -9.25 16.82 24.22
N VAL A 102 -9.18 16.09 25.33
CA VAL A 102 -8.02 15.25 25.63
C VAL A 102 -8.29 13.86 25.06
N LEU A 103 -7.37 13.38 24.23
CA LEU A 103 -7.39 12.03 23.70
C LEU A 103 -6.44 11.14 24.49
N ASP A 104 -6.96 10.03 25.02
CA ASP A 104 -6.16 8.97 25.63
C ASP A 104 -5.68 7.99 24.56
N LEU A 105 -4.36 7.90 24.39
CA LEU A 105 -3.69 7.04 23.42
C LEU A 105 -3.16 5.74 24.03
N GLY A 106 -3.53 5.39 25.26
CA GLY A 106 -2.98 4.22 25.96
C GLY A 106 -3.07 2.90 25.19
N GLN A 107 -4.08 2.73 24.33
CA GLN A 107 -4.24 1.52 23.50
C GLN A 107 -3.41 1.54 22.21
N LEU A 108 -2.95 2.72 21.77
CA LEU A 108 -2.23 2.89 20.51
C LEU A 108 -0.94 2.07 20.49
N GLY A 109 -0.29 1.91 21.65
CA GLY A 109 0.96 1.18 21.78
C GLY A 109 0.88 -0.29 21.36
N GLY A 110 -0.30 -0.91 21.50
CA GLY A 110 -0.56 -2.29 21.05
C GLY A 110 -1.06 -2.38 19.60
N GLN A 111 -1.43 -1.26 18.98
CA GLN A 111 -2.11 -1.25 17.68
C GLN A 111 -1.16 -0.93 16.52
N ALA A 112 -0.35 0.13 16.66
CA ALA A 112 0.49 0.61 15.57
C ALA A 112 1.86 1.11 16.08
N THR A 113 2.82 1.23 15.16
CA THR A 113 4.15 1.82 15.41
C THR A 113 4.74 2.32 14.10
N GLY A 114 5.53 3.40 14.15
CA GLY A 114 6.17 4.01 12.98
C GLY A 114 5.35 5.15 12.39
N LEU A 115 5.66 5.53 11.15
CA LEU A 115 4.95 6.56 10.42
C LEU A 115 3.70 5.99 9.76
N LEU A 116 2.53 6.57 10.04
CA LEU A 116 1.27 6.19 9.40
C LEU A 116 0.52 7.42 8.86
N PRO A 117 -0.05 7.35 7.64
CA PRO A 117 -1.12 8.23 7.23
C PRO A 117 -2.22 8.24 8.29
N THR A 118 -2.48 9.43 8.81
CA THR A 118 -3.46 9.67 9.86
C THR A 118 -4.47 10.69 9.35
N GLU A 119 -5.74 10.42 9.58
CA GLU A 119 -6.83 11.33 9.19
C GLU A 119 -7.60 11.74 10.44
N LEU A 120 -7.83 13.05 10.54
CA LEU A 120 -8.73 13.64 11.51
C LEU A 120 -10.00 14.06 10.78
N GLU A 121 -11.10 13.40 11.11
CA GLU A 121 -12.40 13.57 10.49
C GLU A 121 -13.38 14.19 11.48
N VAL A 122 -14.23 15.09 10.97
CA VAL A 122 -15.38 15.63 11.70
C VAL A 122 -16.64 15.05 11.09
N LEU A 123 -17.46 14.44 11.95
CA LEU A 123 -18.65 13.71 11.56
C LEU A 123 -19.91 14.36 12.13
N ASP A 124 -20.97 14.40 11.32
CA ASP A 124 -22.30 14.87 11.72
C ASP A 124 -23.00 13.85 12.64
N THR A 125 -24.16 14.23 13.17
CA THR A 125 -25.14 13.40 13.86
C THR A 125 -25.45 12.06 13.18
N ASN A 126 -25.44 12.02 11.84
CA ASN A 126 -25.62 10.82 11.02
C ASN A 126 -24.34 10.01 10.77
N ARG A 127 -23.20 10.41 11.35
CA ARG A 127 -21.85 9.87 11.08
C ARG A 127 -21.38 10.05 9.64
N GLU A 128 -21.92 11.05 8.95
CA GLU A 128 -21.46 11.45 7.63
C GLU A 128 -20.25 12.39 7.76
N LEU A 129 -19.28 12.24 6.86
CA LEU A 129 -18.08 13.08 6.84
C LEU A 129 -18.45 14.52 6.45
N VAL A 130 -18.13 15.47 7.34
CA VAL A 130 -18.32 16.90 7.11
C VAL A 130 -17.05 17.53 6.55
N ALA A 131 -15.92 17.25 7.18
CA ALA A 131 -14.61 17.71 6.78
C ALA A 131 -13.53 16.76 7.32
N SER A 132 -12.40 16.66 6.62
CA SER A 132 -11.23 15.89 7.07
C SER A 132 -9.94 16.65 6.80
N ILE A 133 -8.93 16.33 7.60
CA ILE A 133 -7.54 16.76 7.38
C ILE A 133 -6.62 15.54 7.52
N GLY A 134 -5.78 15.33 6.52
CA GLY A 134 -4.78 14.26 6.50
C GLY A 134 -3.42 14.76 6.97
N VAL A 135 -2.72 13.96 7.77
CA VAL A 135 -1.37 14.24 8.29
C VAL A 135 -0.59 12.94 8.42
N THR A 136 0.74 13.02 8.43
CA THR A 136 1.57 11.87 8.79
C THR A 136 1.73 11.79 10.30
N GLY A 137 1.33 10.69 10.93
CA GLY A 137 1.52 10.47 12.37
C GLY A 137 2.80 9.68 12.68
N ASP A 138 3.66 10.20 13.57
CA ASP A 138 4.75 9.45 14.22
C ASP A 138 4.19 8.70 15.43
N VAL A 139 3.80 7.45 15.21
CA VAL A 139 3.25 6.58 16.26
C VAL A 139 4.38 5.89 17.01
N ARG A 140 4.53 6.21 18.30
CA ARG A 140 5.55 5.62 19.18
C ARG A 140 5.05 4.40 19.94
N GLY A 141 4.47 3.46 19.23
CA GLY A 141 3.99 2.21 19.82
C GLY A 141 5.05 1.14 19.98
N SER A 142 4.59 -0.09 20.23
CA SER A 142 5.44 -1.26 20.40
C SER A 142 5.76 -1.93 19.06
N MET A 143 6.96 -2.50 18.95
CA MET A 143 7.32 -3.40 17.84
C MET A 143 6.45 -4.67 17.79
N TRP A 144 5.82 -5.03 18.92
CA TRP A 144 4.86 -6.14 19.03
C TRP A 144 3.41 -5.70 18.83
N SER A 145 3.18 -4.50 18.31
CA SER A 145 1.86 -4.04 17.93
C SER A 145 1.26 -4.88 16.81
N VAL A 146 -0.07 -4.78 16.61
CA VAL A 146 -0.77 -5.45 15.50
C VAL A 146 -0.09 -5.14 14.16
N TYR A 147 0.25 -3.87 13.90
CA TYR A 147 1.00 -3.48 12.71
C TYR A 147 2.39 -4.13 12.62
N GLY A 148 3.15 -4.14 13.72
CA GLY A 148 4.49 -4.76 13.76
C GLY A 148 4.46 -6.28 13.52
N VAL A 149 3.52 -6.98 14.14
CA VAL A 149 3.32 -8.43 13.95
C VAL A 149 2.85 -8.73 12.53
N PHE A 150 1.96 -7.90 11.97
CA PHE A 150 1.56 -7.99 10.57
C PHE A 150 2.78 -7.88 9.64
N GLY A 151 3.64 -6.89 9.86
CA GLY A 151 4.89 -6.74 9.12
C GLY A 151 5.81 -7.97 9.23
N LEU A 152 5.94 -8.53 10.42
CA LEU A 152 6.75 -9.72 10.67
C LEU A 152 6.18 -10.97 9.98
N ALA A 153 4.85 -11.12 9.95
CA ALA A 153 4.19 -12.19 9.22
C ALA A 153 4.40 -12.07 7.70
N VAL A 154 4.24 -10.86 7.15
CA VAL A 154 4.51 -10.57 5.73
C VAL A 154 5.97 -10.85 5.40
N PHE A 155 6.91 -10.46 6.26
CA PHE A 155 8.33 -10.79 6.13
C PHE A 155 8.57 -12.30 6.11
N GLY A 156 8.00 -13.05 7.06
CA GLY A 156 8.12 -14.50 7.12
C GLY A 156 7.59 -15.20 5.86
N LEU A 157 6.41 -14.81 5.38
CA LEU A 157 5.83 -15.33 4.14
C LEU A 157 6.70 -14.99 2.91
N THR A 158 7.27 -13.79 2.87
CA THR A 158 8.17 -13.35 1.80
C THR A 158 9.46 -14.18 1.81
N ALA A 159 10.04 -14.41 2.99
CA ALA A 159 11.23 -15.26 3.15
C ALA A 159 10.96 -16.71 2.72
N LEU A 160 9.80 -17.25 3.06
CA LEU A 160 9.37 -18.58 2.60
C LEU A 160 9.17 -18.63 1.08
N ALA A 161 8.58 -17.59 0.48
CA ALA A 161 8.42 -17.49 -0.96
C ALA A 161 9.78 -17.47 -1.69
N TRP A 162 10.73 -16.67 -1.21
CA TRP A 162 12.10 -16.67 -1.71
C TRP A 162 12.78 -18.02 -1.53
N THR A 163 12.70 -18.61 -0.35
CA THR A 163 13.30 -19.92 -0.06
C THR A 163 12.74 -20.98 -0.99
N GLY A 164 11.41 -21.02 -1.21
CA GLY A 164 10.77 -21.95 -2.13
C GLY A 164 11.22 -21.77 -3.58
N ALA A 165 11.37 -20.52 -4.03
CA ALA A 165 11.86 -20.21 -5.38
C ALA A 165 13.34 -20.61 -5.56
N LEU A 166 14.19 -20.27 -4.59
CA LEU A 166 15.62 -20.58 -4.60
C LEU A 166 15.89 -22.09 -4.45
N VAL A 167 15.15 -22.80 -3.60
CA VAL A 167 15.25 -24.25 -3.48
C VAL A 167 14.80 -24.94 -4.77
N ALA A 168 13.75 -24.46 -5.44
CA ALA A 168 13.31 -25.00 -6.72
C ALA A 168 14.37 -24.79 -7.82
N LEU A 169 15.03 -23.63 -7.82
CA LEU A 169 16.17 -23.33 -8.69
C LEU A 169 17.35 -24.27 -8.40
N ALA A 170 17.75 -24.40 -7.14
CA ALA A 170 18.86 -25.27 -6.72
C ALA A 170 18.60 -26.75 -7.04
N ARG A 171 17.35 -27.21 -6.91
CA ARG A 171 16.94 -28.59 -7.24
C ARG A 171 16.69 -28.80 -8.74
N ARG A 172 16.93 -27.79 -9.59
CA ARG A 172 16.64 -27.81 -11.05
C ARG A 172 15.20 -28.22 -11.38
N ARG A 173 14.24 -27.91 -10.50
CA ARG A 173 12.80 -28.23 -10.66
C ARG A 173 11.99 -27.06 -11.20
N LEU A 174 12.63 -26.19 -11.95
CA LEU A 174 11.96 -25.04 -12.56
C LEU A 174 11.22 -25.47 -13.84
N PRO A 175 10.02 -24.92 -14.11
CA PRO A 175 9.29 -25.19 -15.34
C PRO A 175 10.15 -24.90 -16.58
N ALA A 176 9.99 -25.68 -17.66
CA ALA A 176 10.70 -25.42 -18.92
C ALA A 176 10.30 -24.06 -19.53
N ASN A 177 9.04 -23.65 -19.33
CA ASN A 177 8.54 -22.36 -19.82
C ASN A 177 9.10 -21.20 -18.98
N ARG A 178 9.84 -20.29 -19.63
CA ARG A 178 10.40 -19.06 -19.02
C ARG A 178 9.33 -18.18 -18.35
N TRP A 179 8.12 -18.13 -18.92
CA TRP A 179 7.02 -17.38 -18.35
C TRP A 179 6.52 -17.98 -17.02
N GLN A 180 6.35 -19.30 -16.98
CA GLN A 180 5.91 -20.00 -15.75
C GLN A 180 6.97 -19.90 -14.65
N ARG A 181 8.25 -19.90 -15.01
CA ARG A 181 9.35 -19.60 -14.08
C ARG A 181 9.25 -18.19 -13.51
N ALA A 182 9.10 -17.19 -14.36
CA ALA A 182 8.97 -15.80 -13.94
C ALA A 182 7.77 -15.60 -12.99
N MET A 183 6.63 -16.22 -13.30
CA MET A 183 5.43 -16.20 -12.45
C MET A 183 5.65 -16.83 -11.07
N ARG A 184 6.56 -17.79 -10.94
CA ARG A 184 6.88 -18.44 -9.65
C ARG A 184 7.66 -17.53 -8.70
N PHE A 185 8.40 -16.55 -9.21
CA PHE A 185 9.15 -15.57 -8.40
C PHE A 185 8.32 -14.34 -8.05
N LEU A 186 7.20 -14.12 -8.73
CA LEU A 186 6.34 -12.94 -8.56
C LEU A 186 5.84 -12.76 -7.11
N PRO A 187 5.35 -13.80 -6.40
CA PRO A 187 4.93 -13.65 -4.99
C PRO A 187 6.06 -13.17 -4.07
N ALA A 188 7.30 -13.64 -4.30
CA ALA A 188 8.47 -13.21 -3.52
C ALA A 188 8.81 -11.74 -3.80
N GLY A 189 8.68 -11.28 -5.05
CA GLY A 189 8.87 -9.88 -5.43
C GLY A 189 7.83 -8.94 -4.81
N VAL A 190 6.53 -9.29 -4.91
CA VAL A 190 5.45 -8.52 -4.27
C VAL A 190 5.65 -8.42 -2.76
N GLY A 191 5.93 -9.57 -2.12
CA GLY A 191 6.24 -9.61 -0.70
C GLY A 191 7.43 -8.72 -0.33
N THR A 192 8.48 -8.70 -1.15
CA THR A 192 9.66 -7.85 -0.91
C THR A 192 9.31 -6.37 -0.93
N GLY A 193 8.48 -5.92 -1.89
CA GLY A 193 8.04 -4.53 -1.95
C GLY A 193 7.18 -4.15 -0.74
N LEU A 194 6.26 -5.02 -0.32
CA LEU A 194 5.46 -4.82 0.91
C LEU A 194 6.34 -4.73 2.16
N VAL A 195 7.28 -5.66 2.32
CA VAL A 195 8.24 -5.65 3.44
C VAL A 195 9.05 -4.36 3.45
N ALA A 196 9.50 -3.87 2.29
CA ALA A 196 10.27 -2.64 2.20
C ALA A 196 9.46 -1.45 2.70
N VAL A 197 8.22 -1.27 2.24
CA VAL A 197 7.36 -0.16 2.66
C VAL A 197 7.05 -0.21 4.15
N ILE A 198 6.69 -1.37 4.68
CA ILE A 198 6.43 -1.55 6.11
C ILE A 198 7.69 -1.26 6.92
N SER A 199 8.86 -1.72 6.46
CA SER A 199 10.12 -1.47 7.15
C SER A 199 10.46 0.03 7.17
N LEU A 200 10.27 0.74 6.06
CA LEU A 200 10.49 2.18 5.98
C LEU A 200 9.54 2.97 6.90
N SER A 201 8.29 2.53 7.01
CA SER A 201 7.31 3.09 7.95
C SER A 201 7.76 2.90 9.40
N VAL A 202 8.08 1.67 9.80
CA VAL A 202 8.50 1.34 11.17
C VAL A 202 9.82 2.01 11.55
N LEU A 203 10.75 2.11 10.60
CA LEU A 203 12.02 2.82 10.77
C LEU A 203 11.88 4.35 10.72
N ARG A 204 10.67 4.88 10.52
CA ARG A 204 10.36 6.31 10.45
C ARG A 204 11.13 7.06 9.36
N ILE A 205 11.29 6.40 8.22
CA ILE A 205 11.94 6.99 7.04
C ILE A 205 10.88 7.56 6.10
N MET A 206 9.75 6.86 5.94
CA MET A 206 8.71 7.24 5.00
C MET A 206 7.37 6.60 5.37
N PRO A 207 6.25 7.36 5.34
CA PRO A 207 4.93 6.79 5.59
C PRO A 207 4.48 5.88 4.43
N PRO A 208 3.71 4.81 4.74
CA PRO A 208 3.12 3.92 3.74
C PRO A 208 1.95 4.64 3.07
N SER A 209 2.22 5.30 1.94
CA SER A 209 1.21 5.96 1.11
C SER A 209 1.09 5.24 -0.24
N PRO A 210 -0.07 5.28 -0.92
CA PRO A 210 -0.24 4.64 -2.23
C PRO A 210 0.81 5.08 -3.26
N ALA A 211 1.23 6.36 -3.20
CA ALA A 211 2.25 6.92 -4.07
C ALA A 211 3.64 6.26 -3.86
N ALA A 212 3.94 5.82 -2.64
CA ALA A 212 5.16 5.08 -2.34
C ALA A 212 4.97 3.55 -2.49
N GLU A 213 3.85 3.01 -2.03
CA GLU A 213 3.55 1.57 -2.03
C GLU A 213 3.63 0.97 -3.44
N ILE A 214 2.93 1.57 -4.39
CA ILE A 214 2.81 1.08 -5.77
C ILE A 214 4.19 0.91 -6.43
N PRO A 215 5.09 1.92 -6.46
CA PRO A 215 6.39 1.76 -7.11
C PRO A 215 7.29 0.74 -6.41
N PHE A 216 7.27 0.64 -5.07
CA PHE A 216 8.06 -0.37 -4.36
C PHE A 216 7.58 -1.79 -4.68
N ILE A 217 6.27 -2.02 -4.65
CA ILE A 217 5.66 -3.33 -4.94
C ILE A 217 5.88 -3.71 -6.40
N LEU A 218 5.55 -2.82 -7.34
CA LEU A 218 5.71 -3.10 -8.77
C LEU A 218 7.18 -3.23 -9.17
N GLY A 219 8.06 -2.39 -8.63
CA GLY A 219 9.49 -2.44 -8.88
C GLY A 219 10.11 -3.75 -8.40
N ALA A 220 9.82 -4.16 -7.16
CA ALA A 220 10.30 -5.42 -6.61
C ALA A 220 9.70 -6.65 -7.33
N ALA A 221 8.41 -6.59 -7.69
CA ALA A 221 7.76 -7.63 -8.48
C ALA A 221 8.37 -7.78 -9.87
N ALA A 222 8.63 -6.67 -10.56
CA ALA A 222 9.27 -6.66 -11.88
C ALA A 222 10.72 -7.20 -11.81
N ALA A 223 11.48 -6.82 -10.78
CA ALA A 223 12.83 -7.35 -10.57
C ALA A 223 12.82 -8.86 -10.31
N ALA A 224 11.95 -9.34 -9.41
CA ALA A 224 11.81 -10.77 -9.14
C ALA A 224 11.32 -11.56 -10.37
N PHE A 225 10.39 -10.97 -11.13
CA PHE A 225 9.93 -11.54 -12.40
C PHE A 225 11.08 -11.67 -13.40
N ALA A 226 11.88 -10.62 -13.58
CA ALA A 226 13.05 -10.63 -14.46
C ALA A 226 14.07 -11.68 -14.01
N LEU A 227 14.36 -11.78 -12.70
CA LEU A 227 15.21 -12.83 -12.14
C LEU A 227 14.66 -14.22 -12.48
N GLY A 228 13.36 -14.44 -12.25
CA GLY A 228 12.68 -15.68 -12.60
C GLY A 228 12.72 -15.98 -14.09
N TYR A 229 12.65 -14.98 -14.98
CA TYR A 229 12.73 -15.13 -16.43
C TYR A 229 14.15 -15.46 -16.93
N LEU A 230 15.17 -14.91 -16.28
CA LEU A 230 16.59 -15.05 -16.66
C LEU A 230 17.27 -16.28 -16.03
N THR A 231 16.63 -16.98 -15.08
CA THR A 231 17.20 -18.21 -14.49
C THR A 231 17.58 -19.27 -15.56
N PRO A 232 18.79 -19.87 -15.48
CA PRO A 232 19.18 -20.94 -16.41
C PRO A 232 18.28 -22.18 -16.29
N HIS A 233 18.09 -22.90 -17.39
CA HIS A 233 17.53 -24.25 -17.40
C HIS A 233 18.62 -25.21 -17.91
N PRO A 234 18.74 -26.43 -17.36
CA PRO A 234 19.53 -27.47 -18.01
C PRO A 234 18.90 -27.79 -19.36
N ASP A 235 19.63 -27.57 -20.45
CA ASP A 235 19.15 -27.94 -21.78
C ASP A 235 18.97 -29.47 -21.85
N VAL A 236 17.92 -29.89 -22.56
CA VAL A 236 17.64 -31.31 -22.85
C VAL A 236 18.73 -31.92 -23.74
N ASP A 237 19.57 -31.08 -24.35
CA ASP A 237 20.66 -31.46 -25.24
C ASP A 237 21.89 -32.07 -24.53
N ASP A 238 21.93 -32.06 -23.19
CA ASP A 238 22.98 -32.74 -22.41
C ASP A 238 22.71 -34.25 -22.21
N PHE A 239 21.59 -34.78 -22.71
CA PHE A 239 21.45 -36.22 -22.89
C PHE A 239 22.03 -36.58 -24.26
N PRO A 240 23.11 -37.36 -24.36
CA PRO A 240 23.55 -37.90 -25.63
C PRO A 240 22.36 -38.66 -26.23
N LEU A 241 21.78 -38.13 -27.30
CA LEU A 241 20.86 -38.88 -28.13
C LEU A 241 21.70 -40.02 -28.70
N ASP A 242 21.62 -41.19 -28.07
CA ASP A 242 22.26 -42.38 -28.58
C ASP A 242 21.63 -42.69 -29.95
N PRO A 243 22.37 -42.50 -31.07
CA PRO A 243 21.80 -42.57 -32.40
C PRO A 243 21.26 -43.97 -32.74
N GLU A 244 21.60 -44.99 -31.95
CA GLU A 244 21.07 -46.35 -32.08
C GLU A 244 19.61 -46.50 -31.60
N SER A 245 19.10 -45.60 -30.74
CA SER A 245 17.75 -45.75 -30.18
C SER A 245 16.62 -45.44 -31.19
N THR A 246 16.92 -44.67 -32.24
CA THR A 246 15.93 -44.26 -33.26
C THR A 246 15.80 -45.27 -34.41
N GLN A 247 16.67 -46.29 -34.51
CA GLN A 247 16.74 -47.13 -35.70
C GLN A 247 15.88 -48.40 -35.68
N ARG A 248 15.05 -48.63 -34.64
CA ARG A 248 14.42 -49.94 -34.41
C ARG A 248 12.90 -50.01 -34.55
N ILE A 249 12.28 -49.34 -35.52
CA ILE A 249 10.95 -49.72 -36.02
C ILE A 249 10.81 -49.50 -37.53
N THR A 250 11.64 -50.17 -38.33
CA THR A 250 11.25 -50.52 -39.71
C THR A 250 10.61 -51.90 -39.68
N ARG A 251 9.29 -51.94 -39.44
CA ARG A 251 8.51 -53.15 -39.65
C ARG A 251 8.41 -53.38 -41.17
N PRO A 252 8.92 -54.49 -41.72
CA PRO A 252 8.78 -54.76 -43.15
C PRO A 252 7.31 -54.96 -43.51
N LEU A 253 6.86 -54.29 -44.56
CA LEU A 253 5.59 -54.55 -45.24
C LEU A 253 5.63 -55.97 -45.83
N PRO A 254 4.67 -56.86 -45.53
CA PRO A 254 4.58 -58.14 -46.23
C PRO A 254 4.14 -57.87 -47.68
N GLY A 255 4.96 -58.33 -48.63
CA GLY A 255 4.75 -58.12 -50.06
C GLY A 255 3.54 -58.85 -50.63
N GLY A 256 2.96 -58.28 -51.70
CA GLY A 256 2.45 -59.09 -52.82
C GLY A 256 3.65 -59.65 -53.59
N VAL A 257 3.58 -60.73 -54.37
CA VAL A 257 2.47 -61.30 -55.15
C VAL A 257 2.79 -62.78 -55.39
N ALA A 258 1.76 -63.63 -55.43
CA ALA A 258 1.59 -64.67 -56.45
C ALA A 258 0.09 -64.85 -56.68
#